data_AF-A0AAD6V112-F1
#
_entry.id   AF-A0AAD6V112-F1
#
_cell.length_a   1.000
_cell.length_b   1.000
_cell.length_c   1.000
_cell.angle_alpha   90.00
_cell.angle_beta   90.00
_cell.angle_gamma   90.00
#
_symmetry.space_group_name_H-M   'P 1'
#
loop_
_entity.id
_entity.type
_entity.pdbx_description
1 polymer ?
#
loop_
_entity_poly.entity_id
_entity_poly.type
_entity_poly.pdbx_seq_one_letter_code
_entity_poly.pdbx_strand_id
1 'polypeptide(L)'
;MLIWILCKKFIARKGVVLATLLLVSPIIGLLWQARPRHTLGRLLDLLWPARSYTTYRTTQEVDRYWAAAEVYGRRLRSSDARFGGRRPEKASHIPAVTSYTPALLPYYRQRKRKKTTEYRLSLRAICKWHRMVFRGPWHPSIPQASRMRERFSAEDRGEIHRISRMIPDEMVFGREARKWKPKYRDIWRKWLARDHREFSVFFELE
;
A
#
# COMPACT_ATOMS: atom_id res chain seq x y z
N MET A 1 -45.15 -8.95 -36.34
CA MET A 1 -45.11 -7.48 -36.51
C MET A 1 -46.42 -6.81 -36.05
N LEU A 2 -46.84 -7.03 -34.79
CA LEU A 2 -48.10 -6.46 -34.25
C LEU A 2 -47.96 -5.79 -32.88
N ILE A 3 -46.76 -5.79 -32.30
CA ILE A 3 -46.50 -5.22 -30.96
C ILE A 3 -46.05 -3.74 -31.03
N TRP A 4 -45.68 -3.25 -32.23
CA TRP A 4 -45.13 -1.89 -32.38
C TRP A 4 -46.18 -0.79 -32.62
N ILE A 5 -47.45 -1.14 -32.82
CA ILE A 5 -48.52 -0.17 -33.13
C ILE A 5 -49.27 0.29 -31.86
N LEU A 6 -49.21 -0.46 -30.76
CA LEU A 6 -49.92 -0.09 -29.53
C LEU A 6 -49.16 0.87 -28.60
N CYS A 7 -47.84 1.05 -28.75
CA CYS A 7 -47.09 2.01 -27.92
C CYS A 7 -47.23 3.48 -28.34
N LYS A 8 -47.71 3.79 -29.54
CA LYS A 8 -47.84 5.19 -30.00
C LYS A 8 -49.13 5.89 -29.59
N LYS A 9 -50.14 5.17 -29.08
CA LYS A 9 -51.46 5.76 -28.74
C LYS A 9 -51.61 6.20 -27.28
N PHE A 10 -50.63 5.95 -26.41
CA PHE A 10 -50.74 6.30 -24.98
C PHE A 10 -50.09 7.65 -24.58
N ILE A 11 -49.36 8.29 -25.49
CA ILE A 11 -48.60 9.54 -25.20
C ILE A 11 -49.41 10.82 -25.56
N ALA A 12 -50.67 10.69 -26.00
CA ALA A 12 -51.45 11.82 -26.52
C ALA A 12 -52.61 12.30 -25.62
N ARG A 13 -52.68 11.94 -24.32
CA ARG A 13 -53.81 12.33 -23.45
C ARG A 13 -53.50 12.93 -22.08
N LYS A 14 -52.27 13.35 -21.79
CA LYS A 14 -51.96 14.09 -20.54
C LYS A 14 -50.94 15.23 -20.75
N GLY A 15 -51.30 16.23 -21.56
CA GLY A 15 -51.14 17.62 -21.09
C GLY A 15 -52.28 17.87 -20.10
N VAL A 16 -52.16 18.52 -18.94
CA VAL A 16 -51.76 19.92 -18.80
C VAL A 16 -51.31 20.23 -17.35
N VAL A 17 -51.13 19.26 -16.44
CA VAL A 17 -50.99 19.57 -14.98
C VAL A 17 -49.56 19.48 -14.41
N LEU A 18 -48.52 19.32 -15.23
CA LEU A 18 -47.13 19.22 -14.75
C LEU A 18 -46.20 20.35 -15.25
N ALA A 19 -46.78 21.49 -15.63
CA ALA A 19 -46.05 22.65 -16.15
C ALA A 19 -45.86 23.81 -15.14
N THR A 20 -46.24 23.65 -13.87
CA THR A 20 -46.16 24.71 -12.83
C THR A 20 -45.31 24.36 -11.61
N LEU A 21 -44.54 23.28 -11.65
CA LEU A 21 -43.56 22.93 -10.59
C LEU A 21 -42.09 22.97 -11.07
N LEU A 22 -41.80 23.72 -12.14
CA LEU A 22 -40.44 23.90 -12.69
C LEU A 22 -39.94 25.35 -12.64
N LEU A 23 -40.38 26.15 -11.65
CA LEU A 23 -39.86 27.51 -11.44
C LEU A 23 -39.37 27.79 -10.01
N VAL A 24 -39.01 26.75 -9.26
CA VAL A 24 -38.26 26.92 -7.99
C VAL A 24 -37.18 25.84 -7.86
N SER A 25 -36.11 25.92 -8.67
CA SER A 25 -34.74 25.62 -8.23
C SER A 25 -33.72 25.64 -9.37
N PRO A 26 -33.24 26.83 -9.79
CA PRO A 26 -31.90 26.95 -10.36
C PRO A 26 -30.82 27.23 -9.29
N ILE A 27 -31.20 27.50 -8.04
CA ILE A 27 -30.24 27.91 -6.99
C ILE A 27 -29.56 26.72 -6.30
N ILE A 28 -30.18 25.54 -6.25
CA ILE A 28 -29.60 24.36 -5.58
C ILE A 28 -28.54 23.65 -6.47
N GLY A 29 -28.53 23.90 -7.79
CA GLY A 29 -27.57 23.31 -8.72
C GLY A 29 -26.16 23.93 -8.66
N LEU A 30 -26.03 25.17 -8.19
CA LEU A 30 -24.76 25.88 -8.11
C LEU A 30 -23.99 25.66 -6.80
N LEU A 31 -24.62 25.07 -5.78
CA LEU A 31 -23.95 24.74 -4.51
C LEU A 31 -23.35 23.32 -4.47
N TRP A 32 -23.51 22.51 -5.53
CA TRP A 32 -22.94 21.16 -5.60
C TRP A 32 -21.62 21.06 -6.38
N GLN A 33 -21.14 22.15 -6.99
CA GLN A 33 -19.84 22.20 -7.69
C GLN A 33 -18.65 22.63 -6.82
N ALA A 34 -18.86 22.94 -5.54
CA ALA A 34 -17.79 23.22 -4.59
C ALA A 34 -17.76 22.19 -3.45
N ARG A 35 -17.57 20.91 -3.76
CA ARG A 35 -17.12 19.92 -2.76
C ARG A 35 -15.60 19.76 -2.86
N PRO A 36 -14.80 20.42 -2.01
CA PRO A 36 -13.38 20.13 -1.89
C PRO A 36 -13.24 18.75 -1.26
N ARG A 37 -13.07 17.71 -2.09
CA ARG A 37 -12.80 16.31 -1.65
C ARG A 37 -11.40 16.14 -1.04
N HIS A 38 -10.74 17.21 -0.62
CA HIS A 38 -9.34 17.19 -0.18
C HIS A 38 -9.14 17.70 1.26
N THR A 39 -10.18 18.15 1.96
CA THR A 39 -10.04 18.67 3.33
C THR A 39 -10.52 17.70 4.42
N LEU A 40 -11.31 16.67 4.11
CA LEU A 40 -11.73 15.68 5.11
C LEU A 40 -10.63 14.67 5.51
N GLY A 41 -9.62 14.45 4.66
CA GLY A 41 -8.48 13.60 5.04
C GLY A 41 -7.62 14.22 6.16
N ARG A 42 -7.41 15.53 6.13
CA ARG A 42 -6.63 16.24 7.17
C ARG A 42 -7.40 16.45 8.48
N LEU A 43 -8.72 16.54 8.43
CA LEU A 43 -9.54 16.63 9.64
C LEU A 43 -9.63 15.28 10.38
N LEU A 44 -9.58 14.15 9.67
CA LEU A 44 -9.49 12.82 10.29
C LEU A 44 -8.09 12.53 10.87
N ASP A 45 -7.02 13.06 10.27
CA ASP A 45 -5.66 12.99 10.85
C ASP A 45 -5.50 13.88 12.11
N LEU A 46 -6.36 14.90 12.28
CA LEU A 46 -6.44 15.71 13.51
C LEU A 46 -7.34 15.07 14.58
N LEU A 47 -8.24 14.18 14.21
CA LEU A 47 -9.13 13.44 15.11
C LEU A 47 -8.59 12.04 15.47
N TRP A 48 -7.64 11.52 14.71
CA TRP A 48 -6.89 10.33 15.08
C TRP A 48 -5.66 10.78 15.86
N PRO A 49 -5.60 10.58 17.19
CA PRO A 49 -4.41 10.91 17.95
C PRO A 49 -3.25 10.18 17.28
N ALA A 50 -2.23 10.92 16.86
CA ALA A 50 -0.93 10.35 16.61
C ALA A 50 -0.65 9.47 17.83
N ARG A 51 -0.70 8.15 17.64
CA ARG A 51 -0.38 7.20 18.70
C ARG A 51 1.11 7.37 18.95
N SER A 52 1.45 8.39 19.72
CA SER A 52 2.71 8.44 20.43
C SER A 52 2.72 7.14 21.21
N TYR A 53 3.67 6.26 20.88
CA TYR A 53 3.99 5.12 21.71
C TYR A 53 4.65 5.62 23.00
N THR A 54 3.95 6.49 23.72
CA THR A 54 4.19 6.75 25.13
C THR A 54 3.45 5.62 25.84
N THR A 55 4.11 4.48 25.87
CA THR A 55 3.56 3.21 26.36
C THR A 55 3.11 3.31 27.83
N TYR A 56 3.51 4.36 28.56
CA TYR A 56 3.09 4.66 29.94
C TYR A 56 3.08 6.18 30.16
N ARG A 57 2.06 6.71 30.87
CA ARG A 57 1.92 8.16 31.16
C ARG A 57 2.74 8.60 32.38
N THR A 58 3.02 7.69 33.30
CA THR A 58 3.72 7.97 34.57
C THR A 58 4.71 6.85 34.90
N THR A 59 5.72 7.16 35.72
CA THR A 59 6.67 6.14 36.22
C THR A 59 5.97 5.04 37.02
N GLN A 60 4.92 5.38 37.77
CA GLN A 60 4.13 4.41 38.53
C GLN A 60 3.40 3.39 37.63
N GLU A 61 2.97 3.79 36.42
CA GLU A 61 2.38 2.87 35.45
C GLU A 61 3.43 1.90 34.85
N VAL A 62 4.67 2.37 34.67
CA VAL A 62 5.80 1.53 34.25
C VAL A 62 6.07 0.47 35.32
N ASP A 63 6.11 0.86 36.60
CA ASP A 63 6.36 -0.06 37.71
C ASP A 63 5.23 -1.10 37.85
N ARG A 64 3.98 -0.67 37.73
CA ARG A 64 2.82 -1.59 37.72
C ARG A 64 2.87 -2.56 36.55
N TYR A 65 3.27 -2.08 35.38
CA TYR A 65 3.44 -2.95 34.22
C TYR A 65 4.53 -3.99 34.45
N TRP A 66 5.70 -3.58 34.95
CA TRP A 66 6.79 -4.52 35.24
C TRP A 66 6.44 -5.50 36.36
N ALA A 67 5.76 -5.06 37.42
CA ALA A 67 5.27 -5.93 38.47
C ALA A 67 4.27 -6.97 37.93
N ALA A 68 3.34 -6.56 37.08
CA ALA A 68 2.41 -7.48 36.43
C ALA A 68 3.13 -8.45 35.47
N ALA A 69 4.06 -7.94 34.65
CA ALA A 69 4.87 -8.75 33.75
C ALA A 69 5.71 -9.79 34.50
N GLU A 70 6.21 -9.47 35.71
CA GLU A 70 6.94 -10.41 36.55
C GLU A 70 6.04 -11.56 37.03
N VAL A 71 4.79 -11.27 37.42
CA VAL A 71 3.81 -12.31 37.78
C VAL A 71 3.54 -13.24 36.60
N TYR A 72 3.34 -12.70 35.39
CA TYR A 72 3.18 -13.51 34.17
C TYR A 72 4.47 -14.28 33.83
N GLY A 73 5.63 -13.68 34.02
CA GLY A 73 6.93 -14.33 33.83
C GLY A 73 7.11 -15.54 34.75
N ARG A 74 6.71 -15.45 36.02
CA ARG A 74 6.71 -16.59 36.95
C ARG A 74 5.78 -17.72 36.49
N ARG A 75 4.64 -17.37 35.89
CA ARG A 75 3.67 -18.34 35.34
C ARG A 75 4.18 -18.99 34.05
N LEU A 76 4.91 -18.26 33.21
CA LEU A 76 5.53 -18.81 31.99
C LEU A 76 6.77 -19.65 32.30
N ARG A 77 7.46 -19.40 33.43
CA ARG A 77 8.60 -20.24 33.87
C ARG A 77 8.21 -21.70 34.14
N SER A 78 6.95 -22.00 34.48
CA SER A 78 6.52 -23.41 34.61
C SER A 78 6.40 -24.14 33.27
N SER A 79 6.35 -23.41 32.16
CA SER A 79 6.37 -23.94 30.79
C SER A 79 7.72 -23.75 30.10
N ASP A 80 8.75 -23.34 30.85
CA ASP A 80 10.11 -23.31 30.33
C ASP A 80 10.58 -24.76 30.15
N ALA A 81 10.68 -25.19 28.89
CA ALA A 81 11.10 -26.54 28.50
C ALA A 81 12.49 -26.92 29.06
N ARG A 82 13.26 -25.94 29.56
CA ARG A 82 14.54 -26.17 30.24
C ARG A 82 14.40 -26.76 31.65
N PHE A 83 13.28 -26.52 32.32
CA PHE A 83 13.00 -27.00 33.68
C PHE A 83 11.87 -28.04 33.67
N GLY A 84 11.96 -29.01 32.75
CA GLY A 84 11.07 -30.16 32.66
C GLY A 84 10.67 -30.66 34.05
N GLY A 85 9.36 -30.62 34.31
CA GLY A 85 8.77 -30.74 35.62
C GLY A 85 9.28 -31.94 36.41
N ARG A 86 9.52 -31.68 37.71
CA ARG A 86 9.75 -32.63 38.81
C ARG A 86 9.34 -34.08 38.50
N ARG A 87 10.30 -34.89 38.05
CA ARG A 87 10.45 -36.32 38.38
C ARG A 87 11.84 -36.80 37.90
N PRO A 88 12.84 -36.90 38.79
CA PRO A 88 14.22 -37.23 38.41
C PRO A 88 14.45 -38.72 38.04
N GLU A 89 13.45 -39.58 38.09
CA GLU A 89 13.71 -41.03 38.02
C GLU A 89 13.71 -41.62 36.60
N LYS A 90 13.11 -40.93 35.62
CA LYS A 90 13.06 -41.40 34.21
C LYS A 90 13.12 -40.25 33.19
N ALA A 91 13.77 -39.13 33.54
CA ALA A 91 14.16 -38.15 32.55
C ALA A 91 15.33 -38.76 31.76
N SER A 92 14.96 -39.51 30.72
CA SER A 92 15.85 -40.05 29.71
C SER A 92 16.87 -38.99 29.32
N HIS A 93 18.13 -39.43 29.30
CA HIS A 93 19.37 -38.84 28.82
C HIS A 93 19.21 -37.80 27.67
N ILE A 94 18.59 -36.65 27.95
CA ILE A 94 18.57 -35.51 27.04
C ILE A 94 19.61 -34.54 27.61
N PRO A 95 20.81 -34.46 27.01
CA PRO A 95 21.83 -33.56 27.50
C PRO A 95 21.31 -32.13 27.47
N ALA A 96 21.47 -31.40 28.58
CA ALA A 96 21.18 -29.98 28.63
C ALA A 96 22.04 -29.28 27.56
N VAL A 97 21.40 -28.77 26.50
CA VAL A 97 22.09 -28.08 25.40
C VAL A 97 22.61 -26.74 25.95
N THR A 98 23.87 -26.72 26.37
CA THR A 98 24.53 -25.55 26.98
C THR A 98 24.79 -24.43 25.97
N SER A 99 24.87 -24.77 24.68
CA SER A 99 24.99 -23.80 23.60
C SER A 99 24.21 -24.28 22.38
N TYR A 100 23.20 -23.50 22.00
CA TYR A 100 22.55 -23.66 20.70
C TYR A 100 23.26 -22.74 19.71
N THR A 101 24.02 -23.32 18.79
CA THR A 101 24.51 -22.57 17.63
C THR A 101 23.45 -22.70 16.55
N PRO A 102 22.67 -21.65 16.25
CA PRO A 102 21.67 -21.74 15.18
C PRO A 102 22.36 -22.17 13.90
N ALA A 103 21.84 -23.20 13.25
CA ALA A 103 22.36 -23.65 11.97
C ALA A 103 22.33 -22.46 11.01
N LEU A 104 23.52 -22.02 10.57
CA LEU A 104 23.63 -21.01 9.54
C LEU A 104 22.80 -21.48 8.35
N LEU A 105 21.96 -20.59 7.81
CA LEU A 105 21.14 -20.91 6.65
C LEU A 105 22.02 -21.58 5.59
N PRO A 106 21.68 -22.80 5.13
CA PRO A 106 22.53 -23.55 4.23
C PRO A 106 22.84 -22.73 2.97
N TYR A 107 24.03 -22.91 2.41
CA TYR A 107 24.61 -22.06 1.36
C TYR A 107 23.67 -21.81 0.17
N TYR A 108 22.83 -22.78 -0.20
CA TYR A 108 21.83 -22.63 -1.27
C TYR A 108 20.71 -21.63 -0.94
N ARG A 109 20.41 -21.38 0.34
CA ARG A 109 19.42 -20.40 0.81
C ARG A 109 20.02 -19.01 0.99
N GLN A 110 21.34 -18.87 1.04
CA GLN A 110 22.03 -17.59 0.94
C GLN A 110 22.00 -17.10 -0.51
N ARG A 111 20.82 -16.67 -0.99
CA ARG A 111 20.78 -15.77 -2.14
C ARG A 111 21.58 -14.54 -1.73
N LYS A 112 22.80 -14.39 -2.27
CA LYS A 112 23.58 -13.16 -2.18
C LYS A 112 22.68 -12.04 -2.71
N ARG A 113 21.98 -11.35 -1.81
CA ARG A 113 21.31 -10.10 -2.14
C ARG A 113 22.42 -9.22 -2.69
N LYS A 114 22.41 -8.96 -4.00
CA LYS A 114 23.35 -8.02 -4.60
C LYS A 114 23.26 -6.77 -3.75
N LYS A 115 24.36 -6.35 -3.13
CA LYS A 115 24.44 -5.05 -2.46
C LYS A 115 23.83 -4.06 -3.43
N THR A 116 22.71 -3.47 -3.04
CA THR A 116 21.95 -2.53 -3.86
C THR A 116 22.83 -1.32 -4.05
N THR A 117 23.67 -1.35 -5.08
CA THR A 117 24.39 -0.19 -5.57
C THR A 117 23.35 0.90 -5.75
N GLU A 118 23.59 2.05 -5.09
CA GLU A 118 22.67 3.17 -5.08
C GLU A 118 22.27 3.51 -6.53
N TYR A 119 21.04 3.15 -6.90
CA TYR A 119 20.62 3.26 -8.28
C TYR A 119 20.33 4.73 -8.57
N ARG A 120 21.23 5.40 -9.30
CA ARG A 120 21.08 6.80 -9.68
C ARG A 120 20.02 6.93 -10.78
N LEU A 121 18.79 7.20 -10.35
CA LEU A 121 17.66 7.47 -11.24
C LEU A 121 17.59 8.97 -11.60
N SER A 122 17.62 9.26 -12.90
CA SER A 122 17.46 10.64 -13.39
C SER A 122 16.01 11.12 -13.22
N LEU A 123 15.84 12.41 -12.93
CA LEU A 123 14.50 13.00 -12.75
C LEU A 123 13.68 12.94 -14.04
N ARG A 124 14.33 13.11 -15.20
CA ARG A 124 13.71 12.99 -16.52
C ARG A 124 13.18 11.58 -16.78
N ALA A 125 13.89 10.54 -16.33
CA ALA A 125 13.41 9.16 -16.43
C ALA A 125 12.14 8.94 -15.60
N ILE A 126 12.02 9.56 -14.42
CA ILE A 126 10.79 9.50 -13.59
C ILE A 126 9.62 10.14 -14.32
N CYS A 127 9.80 11.36 -14.84
CA CYS A 127 8.75 12.03 -15.63
C CYS A 127 8.33 11.19 -16.84
N LYS A 128 9.30 10.59 -17.54
CA LYS A 128 9.07 9.73 -18.71
C LYS A 128 8.29 8.48 -18.35
N TRP A 129 8.74 7.75 -17.34
CA TRP A 129 8.07 6.56 -16.82
C TRP A 129 6.63 6.89 -16.41
N HIS A 130 6.42 8.01 -15.72
CA HIS A 130 5.09 8.41 -15.28
C HIS A 130 4.14 8.65 -16.48
N ARG A 131 4.63 9.30 -17.55
CA ARG A 131 3.88 9.47 -18.81
C ARG A 131 3.55 8.15 -19.49
N MET A 132 4.46 7.17 -19.42
CA MET A 132 4.27 5.85 -20.02
C MET A 132 3.26 4.99 -19.23
N VAL A 133 3.28 5.08 -17.90
CA VAL A 133 2.49 4.20 -17.02
C VAL A 133 1.10 4.76 -16.71
N PHE A 134 0.98 6.07 -16.50
CA PHE A 134 -0.26 6.71 -16.10
C PHE A 134 -0.89 7.47 -17.26
N ARG A 135 -2.19 7.25 -17.49
CA ARG A 135 -2.95 7.99 -18.49
C ARG A 135 -3.39 9.34 -17.93
N GLY A 136 -3.34 10.38 -18.75
CA GLY A 136 -3.91 11.69 -18.44
C GLY A 136 -2.96 12.82 -18.85
N PRO A 137 -3.41 14.08 -18.74
CA PRO A 137 -2.56 15.23 -19.01
C PRO A 137 -1.65 15.60 -17.82
N TRP A 138 -2.01 15.16 -16.62
CA TRP A 138 -1.31 15.50 -15.38
C TRP A 138 -0.10 14.59 -15.17
N HIS A 139 1.08 15.18 -15.30
CA HIS A 139 2.36 14.50 -15.12
C HIS A 139 3.28 15.33 -14.24
N PRO A 140 4.16 14.69 -13.46
CA PRO A 140 4.98 15.38 -12.50
C PRO A 140 5.98 16.31 -13.20
N SER A 141 6.14 17.51 -12.64
CA SER A 141 7.25 18.40 -12.98
C SER A 141 8.57 17.89 -12.40
N ILE A 142 9.70 18.44 -12.83
CA ILE A 142 11.03 18.03 -12.34
C ILE A 142 11.15 18.15 -10.80
N PRO A 143 10.71 19.25 -10.13
CA PRO A 143 10.72 19.32 -8.68
C PRO A 143 9.86 18.25 -7.99
N GLN A 144 8.69 17.94 -8.56
CA GLN A 144 7.83 16.87 -8.05
C GLN A 144 8.49 15.50 -8.23
N ALA A 145 9.12 15.26 -9.38
CA ALA A 145 9.87 14.04 -9.65
C ALA A 145 11.05 13.85 -8.67
N SER A 146 11.71 14.93 -8.23
CA SER A 146 12.74 14.86 -7.19
C SER A 146 12.18 14.32 -5.88
N ARG A 147 11.04 14.86 -5.42
CA ARG A 147 10.35 14.37 -4.21
C ARG A 147 9.86 12.93 -4.37
N MET A 148 9.43 12.54 -5.57
CA MET A 148 9.04 11.15 -5.84
C MET A 148 10.23 10.19 -5.77
N ARG A 149 11.40 10.60 -6.29
CA ARG A 149 12.63 9.79 -6.28
C ARG A 149 13.01 9.32 -4.88
N GLU A 150 12.89 10.22 -3.90
CA GLU A 150 13.20 9.94 -2.49
C GLU A 150 12.29 8.86 -1.89
N ARG A 151 11.04 8.76 -2.35
CA ARG A 151 10.05 7.80 -1.85
C ARG A 151 10.18 6.41 -2.46
N PHE A 152 10.86 6.27 -3.59
CA PHE A 152 11.06 4.98 -4.25
C PHE A 152 12.20 4.19 -3.63
N SER A 153 11.98 2.88 -3.46
CA SER A 153 13.03 1.94 -3.07
C SER A 153 14.12 1.83 -4.15
N ALA A 154 15.28 1.26 -3.81
CA ALA A 154 16.34 1.05 -4.81
C ALA A 154 15.89 0.13 -5.95
N GLU A 155 15.05 -0.86 -5.65
CA GLU A 155 14.51 -1.81 -6.62
C GLU A 155 13.48 -1.13 -7.54
N ASP A 156 12.58 -0.34 -6.96
CA ASP A 156 11.64 0.49 -7.74
C ASP A 156 12.38 1.43 -8.68
N ARG A 157 13.46 2.08 -8.21
CA ARG A 157 14.26 2.97 -9.05
C ARG A 157 14.87 2.23 -10.24
N GLY A 158 15.35 1.00 -10.02
CA GLY A 158 15.86 0.13 -11.07
C GLY A 158 14.79 -0.23 -12.10
N GLU A 159 13.60 -0.59 -11.65
CA GLU A 159 12.49 -0.96 -12.52
C GLU A 159 11.90 0.25 -13.28
N ILE A 160 11.74 1.39 -12.61
CA ILE A 160 11.36 2.66 -13.23
C ILE A 160 12.34 3.00 -14.36
N HIS A 161 13.64 2.88 -14.08
CA HIS A 161 14.65 3.12 -15.10
C HIS A 161 14.54 2.14 -16.27
N ARG A 162 14.37 0.84 -15.99
CA ARG A 162 14.20 -0.20 -17.01
C ARG A 162 13.02 0.12 -17.94
N ILE A 163 11.86 0.44 -17.37
CA ILE A 163 10.66 0.81 -18.14
C ILE A 163 10.90 2.09 -18.94
N SER A 164 11.54 3.10 -18.33
CA SER A 164 11.84 4.38 -19.00
C SER A 164 12.73 4.22 -20.24
N ARG A 165 13.56 3.17 -20.30
CA ARG A 165 14.43 2.86 -21.45
C ARG A 165 13.74 2.09 -22.57
N MET A 166 12.53 1.56 -22.37
CA MET A 166 11.84 0.75 -23.38
C MET A 166 11.36 1.53 -24.60
N ILE A 167 11.21 2.85 -24.47
CA ILE A 167 10.84 3.76 -25.55
C ILE A 167 11.89 4.88 -25.59
N PRO A 168 12.26 5.44 -26.77
CA PRO A 168 13.10 6.63 -26.85
C PRO A 168 12.41 7.90 -26.31
N ASP A 169 13.16 8.96 -25.98
CA ASP A 169 12.60 10.17 -25.36
C ASP A 169 11.68 10.94 -26.30
N GLU A 170 12.02 10.96 -27.58
CA GLU A 170 11.30 11.67 -28.65
C GLU A 170 9.87 11.15 -28.79
N MET A 171 9.66 9.84 -28.57
CA MET A 171 8.33 9.24 -28.65
C MET A 171 7.42 9.55 -27.44
N VAL A 172 7.98 9.98 -26.31
CA VAL A 172 7.22 10.28 -25.08
C VAL A 172 7.05 11.79 -24.88
N PHE A 173 8.05 12.58 -25.24
CA PHE A 173 8.09 14.02 -25.03
C PHE A 173 7.99 14.84 -26.33
N GLY A 174 8.21 14.24 -27.50
CA GLY A 174 8.23 14.94 -28.77
C GLY A 174 6.84 15.39 -29.24
N ARG A 175 6.83 16.17 -30.33
CA ARG A 175 5.59 16.66 -30.97
C ARG A 175 4.72 15.52 -31.48
N GLU A 176 5.35 14.44 -31.90
CA GLU A 176 4.72 13.18 -32.32
C GLU A 176 4.56 12.20 -31.15
N ALA A 177 4.36 12.70 -29.93
CA ALA A 177 4.15 11.84 -28.76
C ALA A 177 3.08 10.79 -29.08
N ARG A 178 3.49 9.51 -29.08
CA ARG A 178 2.60 8.42 -29.47
C ARG A 178 1.41 8.38 -28.53
N LYS A 179 0.25 8.03 -29.07
CA LYS A 179 -0.95 7.74 -28.26
C LYS A 179 -0.57 6.74 -27.16
N TRP A 180 -0.88 7.11 -25.92
CA TRP A 180 -0.58 6.33 -24.73
C TRP A 180 -1.01 4.86 -24.88
N LYS A 181 -0.14 3.93 -24.47
CA LYS A 181 -0.40 2.48 -24.56
C LYS A 181 -0.42 1.85 -23.16
N PRO A 182 -1.42 1.01 -22.85
CA PRO A 182 -1.53 0.37 -21.52
C PRO A 182 -0.43 -0.64 -21.23
N LYS A 183 0.34 -1.10 -22.22
CA LYS A 183 1.40 -2.10 -22.08
C LYS A 183 2.36 -1.82 -20.91
N TYR A 184 2.81 -0.58 -20.75
CA TYR A 184 3.77 -0.22 -19.69
C TYR A 184 3.12 -0.19 -18.31
N ARG A 185 1.84 0.18 -18.25
CA ARG A 185 1.04 0.09 -17.02
C ARG A 185 0.93 -1.35 -16.54
N ASP A 186 0.74 -2.30 -17.45
CA ASP A 186 0.64 -3.72 -17.10
C ASP A 186 1.98 -4.29 -16.63
N ILE A 187 3.09 -3.88 -17.22
CA ILE A 187 4.44 -4.23 -16.75
C ILE A 187 4.65 -3.71 -15.32
N TRP A 188 4.34 -2.43 -15.08
CA TRP A 188 4.47 -1.84 -13.75
C TRP A 188 3.55 -2.50 -12.72
N ARG A 189 2.30 -2.80 -13.09
CA ARG A 189 1.35 -3.51 -12.21
C ARG A 189 1.86 -4.91 -11.84
N LYS A 190 2.44 -5.65 -12.80
CA LYS A 190 3.03 -6.98 -12.54
C LYS A 190 4.23 -6.90 -11.59
N TRP A 191 5.05 -5.85 -11.70
CA TRP A 191 6.14 -5.58 -10.77
C TRP A 191 5.62 -5.37 -9.34
N LEU A 192 4.68 -4.45 -9.15
CA LEU A 192 4.06 -4.19 -7.84
C LEU A 192 3.42 -5.45 -7.24
N ALA A 193 2.72 -6.25 -8.06
CA ALA A 193 2.10 -7.48 -7.59
C ALA A 193 3.11 -8.56 -7.13
N ARG A 194 4.35 -8.51 -7.62
CA ARG A 194 5.43 -9.41 -7.20
C ARG A 194 6.07 -8.92 -5.89
N ASP A 195 6.38 -7.63 -5.82
CA ASP A 195 7.05 -7.02 -4.66
C ASP A 195 6.22 -7.18 -3.37
N HIS A 196 4.90 -6.99 -3.46
CA HIS A 196 3.99 -7.20 -2.32
C HIS A 196 3.94 -8.64 -1.79
N ARG A 197 4.41 -9.66 -2.55
CA ARG A 197 4.44 -11.06 -2.09
C ARG A 197 5.69 -11.41 -1.30
N GLU A 198 6.78 -10.64 -1.40
CA GLU A 198 8.03 -10.96 -0.68
C GLU A 198 8.01 -10.48 0.78
N PHE A 199 7.05 -9.62 1.16
CA PHE A 199 6.84 -9.15 2.54
C PHE A 199 5.76 -9.90 3.32
N SER A 200 5.07 -10.89 2.73
CA SER A 200 4.23 -11.80 3.52
C SER A 200 5.15 -12.74 4.30
N VAL A 201 5.52 -12.33 5.52
CA VAL A 201 6.17 -13.18 6.51
C VAL A 201 5.23 -14.35 6.79
N PHE A 202 5.52 -15.50 6.19
CA PHE A 202 4.86 -16.75 6.54
C PHE A 202 5.37 -17.16 7.91
N PHE A 203 4.52 -17.06 8.92
CA PHE A 203 4.72 -17.77 10.18
C PHE A 203 4.30 -19.21 9.92
N GLU A 204 5.28 -20.10 9.75
CA GLU A 204 5.02 -21.53 9.90
C GLU A 204 4.70 -21.77 11.38
N LEU A 205 3.43 -22.07 11.66
CA LEU A 205 2.98 -22.62 12.93
C LEU A 205 3.14 -24.14 12.80
N GLU A 206 4.15 -24.70 13.46
CA GLU A 206 4.20 -26.11 13.84
C GLU A 206 3.37 -26.36 15.10
#